data_AF-A0A6V7I2C9-F1
#
_entry.id   AF-A0A6V7I2C9-F1
#
_cell.length_a   1.000
_cell.length_b   1.000
_cell.length_c   1.000
_cell.angle_alpha   90.00
_cell.angle_beta   90.00
_cell.angle_gamma   90.00
#
_symmetry.space_group_name_H-M   'P 1'
#
loop_
_entity.id
_entity.type
_entity.pdbx_description
1 polymer ?
#
loop_
_entity_poly.entity_id
_entity_poly.type
_entity_poly.pdbx_seq_one_letter_code
_entity_poly.pdbx_strand_id
1 'polypeptide(L)'
;VAYTNDAGPNTVLYLLEKDVPEVLGVLDHFFPPESSEDPTYIRGNPPPSELPKDLIPKINRQPQPRGKLRYIIHTRVGGGPTYLENPREHLLNSKGLPVEL
;
A
#
# COMPACT_ATOMS: atom_id res chain seq x y z
N VAL A 1 -6.95 -13.77 3.79
CA VAL A 1 -7.09 -12.30 3.58
C VAL A 1 -8.41 -11.85 4.15
N ALA A 2 -8.41 -10.79 4.96
CA ALA A 2 -9.60 -10.10 5.43
C ALA A 2 -9.58 -8.65 4.91
N TYR A 3 -10.75 -8.02 4.75
CA TYR A 3 -10.86 -6.64 4.30
C TYR A 3 -11.73 -5.81 5.24
N THR A 4 -11.43 -4.52 5.34
CA THR A 4 -12.28 -3.52 5.99
C THR A 4 -12.26 -2.21 5.22
N ASN A 5 -13.33 -1.43 5.34
CA ASN A 5 -13.49 -0.11 4.75
C ASN A 5 -13.95 0.85 5.84
N ASP A 6 -13.28 2.01 5.94
CA ASP A 6 -13.76 3.12 6.76
C ASP A 6 -14.78 3.96 5.96
N ALA A 7 -14.92 5.25 6.28
CA ALA A 7 -15.81 6.18 5.57
C ALA A 7 -15.25 6.60 4.19
N GLY A 8 -14.99 5.64 3.31
CA GLY A 8 -14.48 5.90 1.97
C GLY A 8 -14.28 4.63 1.12
N PRO A 9 -13.93 4.80 -0.17
CA PRO A 9 -13.76 3.67 -1.10
C PRO A 9 -12.42 2.95 -0.96
N ASN A 10 -11.51 3.43 -0.11
CA ASN A 10 -10.24 2.77 0.15
C ASN A 10 -10.47 1.51 0.99
N THR A 11 -9.78 0.43 0.64
CA THR A 11 -9.88 -0.86 1.31
C THR A 11 -8.58 -1.18 2.03
N VAL A 12 -8.68 -1.55 3.30
CA VAL A 12 -7.56 -2.09 4.08
C VAL A 12 -7.63 -3.60 4.02
N LEU A 13 -6.53 -4.24 3.64
CA LEU A 13 -6.38 -5.70 3.63
C LEU A 13 -5.53 -6.15 4.82
N TYR A 14 -6.04 -7.09 5.60
CA TYR A 14 -5.27 -7.81 6.62
C TYR A 14 -4.93 -9.21 6.10
N LEU A 15 -3.66 -9.56 6.17
CA LEU A 15 -3.10 -10.81 5.68
C LEU A 15 -1.85 -11.17 6.48
N LEU A 16 -1.48 -12.45 6.48
CA LEU A 16 -0.19 -12.88 7.01
C LEU A 16 0.91 -12.48 6.03
N GLU A 17 2.12 -12.21 6.53
CA GLU A 17 3.26 -11.77 5.71
C GLU A 17 3.56 -12.72 4.54
N LYS A 18 3.45 -14.03 4.79
CA LYS A 18 3.65 -15.08 3.77
C LYS A 18 2.66 -15.02 2.60
N ASP A 19 1.50 -14.41 2.79
CA ASP A 19 0.44 -14.32 1.77
C ASP A 19 0.54 -13.01 0.96
N VAL A 20 1.41 -12.07 1.35
CA VAL A 20 1.57 -10.76 0.69
C VAL A 20 1.97 -10.89 -0.78
N PRO A 21 2.99 -11.69 -1.17
CA PRO A 21 3.38 -11.84 -2.57
C PRO A 21 2.23 -12.26 -3.47
N GLU A 22 1.46 -13.27 -3.04
CA GLU A 22 0.34 -13.82 -3.79
C GLU A 22 -0.78 -12.79 -3.97
N VAL A 23 -1.16 -12.09 -2.89
CA VAL A 23 -2.21 -11.06 -2.94
C VAL A 23 -1.80 -9.89 -3.82
N LEU A 24 -0.53 -9.47 -3.79
CA LEU A 24 -0.03 -8.45 -4.72
C LEU A 24 -0.13 -8.92 -6.16
N GLY A 25 0.24 -10.16 -6.47
CA GLY A 25 0.09 -10.71 -7.82
C GLY A 25 -1.35 -10.78 -8.32
N VAL A 26 -2.32 -11.05 -7.42
CA VAL A 26 -3.76 -10.95 -7.75
C VAL A 26 -4.15 -9.49 -8.04
N LEU A 27 -3.71 -8.54 -7.22
CA LEU A 27 -4.02 -7.12 -7.42
C LEU A 27 -3.41 -6.58 -8.70
N ASP A 28 -2.15 -6.89 -9.00
CA ASP A 28 -1.49 -6.47 -10.25
C ASP A 28 -2.20 -7.03 -11.49
N HIS A 29 -2.72 -8.26 -11.41
CA HIS A 29 -3.50 -8.86 -12.50
C HIS A 29 -4.86 -8.19 -12.70
N PHE A 30 -5.63 -7.98 -11.62
CA PHE A 30 -7.01 -7.50 -11.72
C PHE A 30 -7.15 -5.98 -11.66
N PHE A 31 -6.16 -5.25 -11.16
CA PHE A 31 -6.14 -3.81 -11.01
C PHE A 31 -4.79 -3.23 -11.47
N PRO A 32 -4.41 -3.44 -12.74
CA PRO A 32 -3.09 -3.07 -13.23
C PRO A 32 -2.82 -1.56 -13.05
N PRO A 33 -1.58 -1.18 -12.72
CA PRO A 33 -1.21 0.22 -12.58
C PRO A 33 -1.34 0.97 -13.91
N GLU A 34 -1.46 2.30 -13.81
CA GLU A 34 -1.43 3.19 -14.98
C GLU A 34 -0.11 3.01 -15.76
N SER A 35 1.02 3.05 -15.04
CA SER A 35 2.36 2.77 -15.54
C SER A 35 2.99 1.61 -14.79
N SER A 36 3.57 0.65 -15.52
CA SER A 36 4.29 -0.49 -14.93
C SER A 36 5.62 -0.10 -14.29
N GLU A 37 6.11 1.12 -14.53
CA GLU A 37 7.40 1.61 -14.05
C GLU A 37 7.28 2.62 -12.91
N ASP A 38 6.06 2.89 -12.42
CA ASP A 38 5.85 3.87 -11.35
C ASP A 38 6.39 3.35 -10.00
N PRO A 39 7.51 3.87 -9.48
CA PRO A 39 8.08 3.41 -8.23
C PRO A 39 7.21 3.79 -7.02
N THR A 40 6.21 4.65 -7.21
CA THR A 40 5.30 5.14 -6.17
C THR A 40 3.99 4.36 -6.11
N TYR A 41 3.75 3.44 -7.05
CA TYR A 41 2.55 2.60 -7.10
C TYR A 41 2.47 1.67 -5.89
N ILE A 42 3.61 1.11 -5.47
CA ILE A 42 3.68 0.28 -4.26
C ILE A 42 4.65 0.90 -3.26
N ARG A 43 4.15 1.26 -2.07
CA ARG A 43 4.90 1.95 -1.01
C ARG A 43 5.08 1.05 0.20
N GLY A 44 6.15 1.25 0.96
CA GLY A 44 6.40 0.50 2.21
C GLY A 44 7.14 -0.83 2.02
N ASN A 45 7.98 -0.92 0.98
CA ASN A 45 8.92 -2.02 0.71
C ASN A 45 8.32 -3.44 0.89
N PRO A 46 7.23 -3.79 0.20
CA PRO A 46 6.74 -5.16 0.24
C PRO A 46 7.68 -6.14 -0.45
N PRO A 47 7.49 -7.45 -0.21
CA PRO A 47 8.12 -8.47 -1.05
C PRO A 47 7.65 -8.34 -2.51
N PRO A 48 8.41 -8.90 -3.47
CA PRO A 48 7.99 -8.97 -4.87
C PRO A 48 6.63 -9.68 -5.01
N SER A 49 5.80 -9.21 -5.94
CA SER A 49 4.54 -9.87 -6.30
C SER A 49 4.79 -11.24 -6.91
N GLU A 50 3.95 -12.21 -6.60
CA GLU A 50 3.96 -13.54 -7.20
C GLU A 50 2.59 -13.83 -7.83
N LEU A 51 2.53 -14.08 -9.14
CA LEU A 51 1.26 -14.32 -9.83
C LEU A 51 0.74 -15.75 -9.54
N PRO A 52 -0.39 -15.91 -8.82
CA PRO A 52 -0.92 -17.23 -8.52
C PRO A 52 -1.72 -17.79 -9.70
N LYS A 53 -1.02 -18.50 -10.59
CA LYS A 53 -1.59 -19.07 -11.83
C LYS A 53 -2.82 -19.95 -11.59
N ASP A 54 -2.89 -20.64 -10.46
CA ASP A 54 -4.03 -21.51 -10.13
C ASP A 54 -5.23 -20.76 -9.55
N LEU A 55 -5.02 -19.53 -9.06
CA LEU A 55 -6.07 -18.72 -8.43
C LEU A 55 -6.73 -17.77 -9.43
N ILE A 56 -5.96 -17.18 -10.35
CA ILE A 56 -6.48 -16.24 -11.35
C ILE A 56 -7.72 -16.78 -12.10
N PRO A 57 -7.71 -18.03 -12.64
CA PRO A 57 -8.87 -18.57 -13.36
C PRO A 57 -10.08 -18.84 -12.46
N LYS A 58 -9.88 -18.96 -11.14
CA LYS A 58 -10.95 -19.24 -10.16
C LYS A 58 -11.67 -17.96 -9.72
N ILE A 59 -11.06 -16.80 -9.94
CA ILE A 59 -11.68 -15.50 -9.66
C ILE A 59 -12.54 -15.13 -10.87
N ASN A 60 -13.86 -15.26 -10.74
CA ASN A 60 -14.83 -14.98 -11.81
C ASN A 60 -15.05 -13.46 -12.02
N ARG A 61 -13.97 -12.73 -12.30
CA ARG A 61 -13.95 -11.30 -12.63
C ARG A 61 -13.06 -11.07 -13.83
N GLN A 62 -13.29 -9.99 -14.56
CA GLN A 62 -12.37 -9.51 -15.59
C GLN A 62 -11.42 -8.48 -14.97
N PRO A 63 -10.16 -8.39 -15.44
CA PRO A 63 -9.26 -7.30 -15.09
C PRO A 63 -9.91 -5.93 -15.33
N GLN A 64 -9.66 -5.00 -14.41
CA GLN A 64 -10.09 -3.61 -14.54
C GLN A 64 -9.20 -2.88 -15.55
N PRO A 65 -9.70 -1.77 -16.13
CA PRO A 65 -8.83 -0.83 -16.84
C PRO A 65 -7.66 -0.38 -15.95
N ARG A 66 -6.55 -0.03 -16.59
CA ARG A 66 -5.36 0.50 -15.92
C ARG A 66 -5.70 1.73 -15.07
N GLY A 67 -4.98 1.88 -13.95
CA GLY A 67 -5.07 3.06 -13.08
C GLY A 67 -6.32 3.13 -12.20
N LYS A 68 -7.17 2.10 -12.18
CA LYS A 68 -8.35 2.06 -11.28
C LYS A 68 -7.98 1.95 -9.80
N LEU A 69 -6.89 1.25 -9.49
CA LEU A 69 -6.22 1.31 -8.19
C LEU A 69 -5.07 2.30 -8.30
N ARG A 70 -5.07 3.34 -7.45
CA ARG A 70 -4.09 4.43 -7.56
C ARG A 70 -2.70 4.04 -7.05
N TYR A 71 -2.65 3.40 -5.88
CA TYR A 71 -1.42 2.89 -5.27
C TYR A 71 -1.77 1.97 -4.09
N ILE A 72 -0.78 1.25 -3.60
CA ILE A 72 -0.84 0.35 -2.44
C ILE A 72 0.13 0.88 -1.38
N ILE A 73 -0.35 0.95 -0.13
CA ILE A 73 0.53 1.14 1.04
C ILE A 73 0.65 -0.21 1.75
N HIS A 74 1.84 -0.79 1.74
CA HIS A 74 2.17 -1.97 2.53
C HIS A 74 2.72 -1.55 3.89
N THR A 75 2.13 -2.08 4.97
CA THR A 75 2.56 -1.81 6.35
C THR A 75 2.24 -3.02 7.24
N ARG A 76 2.70 -2.96 8.49
CA ARG A 76 2.51 -4.00 9.50
C ARG A 76 2.13 -3.38 10.85
N VAL A 77 1.75 -4.24 11.79
CA VAL A 77 1.55 -3.84 13.18
C VAL A 77 2.81 -3.14 13.71
N GLY A 78 2.64 -1.93 14.24
CA GLY A 78 3.71 -1.10 14.79
C GLY A 78 3.55 -0.85 16.29
N GLY A 79 4.47 -0.07 16.85
CA GLY A 79 4.38 0.43 18.22
C GLY A 79 3.37 1.58 18.37
N GLY A 80 3.22 2.06 19.61
CA GLY A 80 2.46 3.27 19.89
C GLY A 80 3.21 4.57 19.54
N PRO A 81 2.65 5.73 19.91
CA PRO A 81 3.32 7.03 19.73
C PRO A 81 4.71 7.07 20.38
N THR A 82 5.65 7.77 19.74
CA THR A 82 7.04 7.94 20.21
C THR A 82 7.42 9.41 20.28
N TYR A 83 8.34 9.74 21.19
CA TYR A 83 9.00 11.05 21.22
C TYR A 83 10.16 11.07 20.23
N LEU A 84 10.29 12.17 19.48
CA LEU A 84 11.44 12.44 18.63
C LEU A 84 12.35 13.42 19.36
N GLU A 85 13.52 12.95 19.79
CA GLU A 85 14.47 13.78 20.57
C GLU A 85 15.33 14.68 19.69
N ASN A 86 15.42 14.38 18.40
CA ASN A 86 16.27 15.10 17.47
C ASN A 86 15.61 16.43 17.06
N PRO A 87 16.21 17.60 17.38
CA PRO A 87 15.63 18.90 17.01
C PRO A 87 15.49 19.11 15.51
N ARG A 88 16.17 18.32 14.67
CA ARG A 88 16.01 18.34 13.21
C ARG A 88 14.67 17.77 12.73
N GLU A 89 13.97 17.03 13.58
CA GLU A 89 12.64 16.47 13.28
C GLU A 89 11.51 17.40 13.72
N HIS A 90 11.84 18.56 14.30
CA HIS A 90 10.84 19.57 14.62
C HIS A 90 10.21 20.13 13.34
N LEU A 91 8.88 20.19 13.33
CA LEU A 91 8.12 20.81 12.22
C LEU A 91 8.09 22.34 12.30
N LEU A 92 8.57 22.93 13.41
CA LEU A 92 8.62 24.38 13.63
C LEU A 92 10.06 24.85 13.87
N ASN A 93 10.41 26.00 13.30
CA ASN A 93 11.69 26.66 13.53
C ASN A 93 11.70 27.44 14.87
N SER A 94 12.83 28.08 15.19
CA SER A 94 13.02 28.84 16.43
C SER A 94 12.09 30.05 16.62
N LYS A 95 11.38 30.47 15.57
CA LYS A 95 10.37 31.53 15.62
C LYS A 95 8.93 30.98 15.75
N GLY A 96 8.77 29.65 15.87
CA GLY A 96 7.47 28.99 15.93
C GLY A 96 6.75 28.93 14.58
N LEU A 97 7.46 29.10 13.46
CA LEU A 97 6.91 29.01 12.11
C LEU A 97 7.25 27.65 11.46
N PRO A 98 6.42 27.12 10.54
CA PRO A 98 6.73 25.90 9.80
C PRO A 98 8.12 25.92 9.15
N VAL A 99 8.83 24.78 9.21
CA VAL A 99 10.15 24.62 8.58
C VAL A 99 10.06 24.48 7.05
N GLU A 100 8.98 23.89 6.56
CA GLU A 100 8.60 23.82 5.14
C GLU A 100 7.18 24.37 4.98
N LEU A 101 6.96 25.18 3.93
CA LEU A 101 5.67 25.76 3.54
C LEU A 101 5.18 25.14 2.24
#